data_AF-A0AAN7DLP3-F1
#
_entry.id   AF-A0AAN7DLP3-F1
#
_cell.length_a   1.000
_cell.length_b   1.000
_cell.length_c   1.000
_cell.angle_alpha   90.00
_cell.angle_beta   90.00
_cell.angle_gamma   90.00
#
_symmetry.space_group_name_H-M   'P 1'
#
loop_
_entity.id
_entity.type
_entity.pdbx_description
1 polymer ?
#
loop_
_entity_poly.entity_id
_entity_poly.type
_entity_poly.pdbx_seq_one_letter_code
_entity_poly.pdbx_strand_id
1 'polypeptide(L)'
;MTLASISNESGETIIGHLVERSNDKIILIVHGEQGKYPYSLTISQRLIYIFSLTNDISTGHKDGLYQTALAERLPFSSFRFDLSGHGESEGEFNFGHIAKHTADIHAVARHFENLGYEIFAIIAYGRGSLSGLKYATTCDKPLAHYINIAAPFENKEIDVSEEDKVYKKGELVSIKINKSDIERFHEWDNSHVVRMPKTTCVHTIHGIQDEIVPASHAAMYANKISNHTLTLVPDADHQFTNHHDFLIDTIIDHFDTHTKDAYQKALLMGQHVSVCIPRWIDIPGVKNFRDIGGWPLKDGSGYIRERIVFRCGHLVDITQKGIETLNRLNVIAAFDFRSDPEIERQGVMPQVNGLTRYPSAMFTEADYSPAALAIRWKGYFEGATGFPKVYAVILKKGAPQYRKIFLHLIENHSITSTKSIIVHCTAGKDRTGIFGMLLLGLCGVDDEVIANEYALSNLGYWEPEHELQKKADMLNVTIKDMRMVMSAPYLAMKETIRQLKEKYGSIEGYVREECQLTSNEIQRLRDLMVVPIRFEERQLFRPKI
;
A
#
# COMPACT_ATOMS: atom_id res chain seq x y z
N MET A 1 6.86 -32.11 13.80
CA MET A 1 7.85 -31.42 12.95
C MET A 1 9.00 -32.36 12.73
N THR A 2 9.44 -32.52 11.48
CA THR A 2 10.56 -33.41 11.13
C THR A 2 11.68 -32.56 10.56
N LEU A 3 12.91 -32.75 11.06
CA LEU A 3 14.10 -32.11 10.51
C LEU A 3 14.40 -32.73 9.14
N ALA A 4 14.65 -31.91 8.13
CA ALA A 4 15.07 -32.37 6.80
C ALA A 4 16.36 -31.66 6.37
N SER A 5 17.22 -32.41 5.68
CA SER A 5 18.45 -31.92 5.05
C SER A 5 18.35 -32.09 3.54
N ILE A 6 18.61 -31.01 2.80
CA ILE A 6 18.47 -30.95 1.34
C ILE A 6 19.78 -30.43 0.75
N SER A 7 20.37 -31.15 -0.20
CA SER A 7 21.59 -30.67 -0.88
C SER A 7 21.24 -29.67 -1.98
N ASN A 8 21.88 -28.50 -1.99
CA ASN A 8 21.76 -27.53 -3.07
C ASN A 8 22.70 -27.84 -4.25
N GLU A 9 22.63 -27.07 -5.33
CA GLU A 9 23.45 -27.30 -6.53
C GLU A 9 24.96 -27.13 -6.31
N SER A 10 25.35 -26.40 -5.26
CA SER A 10 26.75 -26.22 -4.85
C SER A 10 27.25 -27.36 -3.96
N GLY A 11 26.39 -28.33 -3.61
CA GLY A 11 26.69 -29.42 -2.68
C GLY A 11 26.58 -29.04 -1.21
N GLU A 12 26.11 -27.82 -0.88
CA GLU A 12 25.88 -27.37 0.49
C GLU A 12 24.55 -27.96 1.02
N THR A 13 24.53 -28.32 2.30
CA THR A 13 23.35 -28.85 2.97
C THR A 13 22.46 -27.72 3.52
N ILE A 14 21.22 -27.66 3.05
CA ILE A 14 20.14 -26.80 3.53
C ILE A 14 19.34 -27.53 4.61
N ILE A 15 19.22 -26.91 5.79
CA ILE A 15 18.54 -27.48 6.96
C ILE A 15 17.20 -26.78 7.20
N GLY A 16 16.15 -27.56 7.43
CA GLY A 16 14.83 -27.03 7.72
C GLY A 16 13.90 -27.98 8.46
N HIS A 17 12.72 -27.48 8.81
CA HIS A 17 11.68 -28.22 9.50
C HIS A 17 10.42 -28.34 8.65
N LEU A 18 9.98 -29.59 8.47
CA LEU A 18 8.71 -29.94 7.85
C LEU A 18 7.60 -30.04 8.92
N VAL A 19 6.51 -29.31 8.69
CA VAL A 19 5.20 -29.56 9.32
C VAL A 19 4.34 -30.24 8.26
N GLU A 20 4.11 -31.54 8.42
CA GLU A 20 3.33 -32.32 7.45
C GLU A 20 1.83 -32.31 7.78
N ARG A 21 1.00 -32.19 6.75
CA ARG A 21 -0.45 -32.26 6.78
C ARG A 21 -0.92 -33.29 5.76
N SER A 22 -2.16 -33.76 5.88
CA SER A 22 -2.76 -34.72 4.95
C SER A 22 -3.21 -34.07 3.63
N ASN A 23 -2.28 -33.44 2.90
CA ASN A 23 -2.47 -32.92 1.56
C ASN A 23 -1.15 -32.98 0.77
N ASP A 24 -1.26 -32.92 -0.55
CA ASP A 24 -0.15 -32.92 -1.51
C ASP A 24 0.45 -31.53 -1.74
N LYS A 25 -0.01 -30.51 -1.03
CA LYS A 25 0.43 -29.13 -1.18
C LYS A 25 1.43 -28.74 -0.10
N ILE A 26 2.51 -28.09 -0.50
CA ILE A 26 3.49 -27.57 0.44
C ILE A 26 3.73 -26.08 0.28
N ILE A 27 3.88 -25.40 1.42
CA ILE A 27 4.23 -23.98 1.51
C ILE A 27 5.68 -23.86 1.97
N LEU A 28 6.49 -23.16 1.20
CA LEU A 28 7.87 -22.86 1.60
C LEU A 28 7.89 -21.54 2.37
N ILE A 29 8.50 -21.55 3.56
CA ILE A 29 8.66 -20.35 4.40
C ILE A 29 10.13 -19.94 4.35
N VAL A 30 10.38 -18.78 3.74
CA VAL A 30 11.72 -18.24 3.48
C VAL A 30 11.97 -17.07 4.42
N HIS A 31 12.94 -17.21 5.31
CA HIS A 31 13.32 -16.13 6.21
C HIS A 31 14.16 -15.06 5.47
N GLY A 32 14.23 -13.87 6.07
CA GLY A 32 15.16 -12.83 5.70
C GLY A 32 16.01 -12.44 6.91
N GLU A 33 17.15 -11.81 6.66
CA GLU A 33 17.99 -11.25 7.72
C GLU A 33 17.21 -10.19 8.50
N GLN A 34 17.19 -10.31 9.82
CA GLN A 34 16.34 -9.50 10.70
C GLN A 34 17.10 -8.28 11.21
N GLY A 35 16.43 -7.14 11.40
CA GLY A 35 17.01 -6.01 12.15
C GLY A 35 17.19 -6.33 13.64
N LYS A 36 17.80 -5.40 14.40
CA LYS A 36 18.07 -5.54 15.84
C LYS A 36 16.79 -5.69 16.67
N TYR A 37 16.76 -6.63 17.62
CA TYR A 37 15.66 -6.80 18.60
C TYR A 37 15.66 -5.73 19.71
N PRO A 38 14.56 -4.97 19.91
CA PRO A 38 14.27 -4.33 21.19
C PRO A 38 13.42 -5.25 22.09
N TYR A 39 13.73 -5.30 23.39
CA TYR A 39 13.16 -6.21 24.40
C TYR A 39 11.62 -6.09 24.66
N SER A 40 10.94 -7.24 24.86
CA SER A 40 10.35 -7.71 26.15
C SER A 40 9.23 -8.77 25.91
N LEU A 41 9.47 -10.05 26.22
CA LEU A 41 8.47 -11.12 26.17
C LEU A 41 8.07 -11.59 27.58
N THR A 42 6.81 -11.97 27.75
CA THR A 42 6.23 -12.41 29.03
C THR A 42 6.68 -13.82 29.43
N ILE A 43 6.60 -14.15 30.73
CA ILE A 43 7.09 -15.42 31.31
C ILE A 43 6.40 -16.66 30.69
N SER A 44 5.16 -16.54 30.23
CA SER A 44 4.43 -17.61 29.52
C SER A 44 4.97 -17.91 28.12
N GLN A 45 5.67 -16.97 27.49
CA GLN A 45 6.38 -17.18 26.21
C GLN A 45 7.79 -17.77 26.40
N ARG A 46 8.27 -17.93 27.64
CA ARG A 46 9.64 -18.40 27.96
C ARG A 46 9.84 -19.92 27.91
N LEU A 47 8.77 -20.72 27.82
CA LEU A 47 8.89 -22.18 27.96
C LEU A 47 9.26 -22.92 26.66
N ILE A 48 9.36 -22.23 25.51
CA ILE A 48 9.88 -22.81 24.24
C ILE A 48 11.21 -22.16 23.81
N TYR A 49 11.66 -21.09 24.48
CA TYR A 49 12.78 -20.26 24.03
C TYR A 49 13.81 -20.02 25.15
N ILE A 50 14.78 -20.93 25.29
CA ILE A 50 15.87 -20.80 26.28
C ILE A 50 17.14 -20.15 25.70
N PHE A 51 17.26 -19.90 24.39
CA PHE A 51 18.55 -19.51 23.80
C PHE A 51 18.69 -18.11 23.18
N SER A 52 17.65 -17.25 23.16
CA SER A 52 17.73 -15.90 22.54
C SER A 52 17.81 -14.73 23.54
N LEU A 53 18.13 -14.97 24.81
CA LEU A 53 17.96 -13.97 25.88
C LEU A 53 19.11 -12.96 26.06
N THR A 54 20.11 -12.89 25.18
CA THR A 54 21.16 -11.87 25.29
C THR A 54 21.57 -11.29 23.93
N ASN A 55 21.43 -9.96 23.84
CA ASN A 55 22.03 -9.01 22.89
C ASN A 55 21.27 -8.73 21.58
N ASP A 56 21.49 -7.52 21.05
CA ASP A 56 21.22 -7.06 19.68
C ASP A 56 21.51 -8.19 18.67
N ILE A 57 20.46 -8.88 18.24
CA ILE A 57 20.54 -9.99 17.28
C ILE A 57 19.86 -9.52 16.00
N SER A 58 20.59 -9.61 14.89
CA SER A 58 20.19 -9.21 13.54
C SER A 58 20.21 -10.46 12.63
N THR A 59 19.56 -11.54 13.08
CA THR A 59 19.77 -12.87 12.47
C THR A 59 18.57 -13.32 11.65
N GLY A 60 18.81 -13.64 10.38
CA GLY A 60 17.89 -14.45 9.58
C GLY A 60 17.97 -15.90 10.05
N HIS A 61 16.88 -16.43 10.60
CA HIS A 61 16.76 -17.82 11.02
C HIS A 61 15.36 -18.34 10.72
N LYS A 62 15.25 -19.62 10.33
CA LYS A 62 13.98 -20.29 10.01
C LYS A 62 12.95 -20.27 11.15
N ASP A 63 13.41 -20.23 12.40
CA ASP A 63 12.55 -20.16 13.59
C ASP A 63 12.41 -18.73 14.16
N GLY A 64 12.94 -17.70 13.47
CA GLY A 64 12.85 -16.32 13.96
C GLY A 64 11.41 -15.78 14.03
N LEU A 65 11.14 -14.82 14.91
CA LEU A 65 9.89 -14.05 15.09
C LEU A 65 8.59 -14.88 15.23
N TYR A 66 7.92 -15.17 14.12
CA TYR A 66 6.58 -15.75 14.05
C TYR A 66 6.54 -17.02 13.19
N GLN A 67 7.65 -17.40 12.55
CA GLN A 67 7.73 -18.43 11.52
C GLN A 67 7.32 -19.81 12.06
N THR A 68 7.69 -20.12 13.30
CA THR A 68 7.30 -21.38 13.97
C THR A 68 5.79 -21.43 14.21
N ALA A 69 5.22 -20.37 14.79
CA ALA A 69 3.78 -20.26 15.05
C ALA A 69 2.97 -20.26 13.74
N LEU A 70 3.48 -19.60 12.70
CA LEU A 70 2.89 -19.62 11.36
C LEU A 70 2.83 -21.04 10.80
N ALA A 71 3.95 -21.77 10.82
CA ALA A 71 4.03 -23.13 10.29
C ALA A 71 3.04 -24.08 10.98
N GLU A 72 2.81 -23.91 12.29
CA GLU A 72 1.82 -24.68 13.06
C GLU A 72 0.38 -24.34 12.72
N ARG A 73 0.10 -23.13 12.24
CA ARG A 73 -1.25 -22.64 11.95
C ARG A 73 -1.65 -22.75 10.48
N LEU A 74 -0.68 -22.96 9.57
CA LEU A 74 -0.97 -23.16 8.15
C LEU A 74 -1.83 -24.42 7.90
N PRO A 75 -2.83 -24.35 7.00
CA PRO A 75 -3.69 -25.49 6.66
C PRO A 75 -3.01 -26.51 5.74
N PHE A 76 -1.87 -26.15 5.14
CA PHE A 76 -1.08 -27.00 4.23
C PHE A 76 0.18 -27.52 4.91
N SER A 77 0.81 -28.53 4.30
CA SER A 77 2.18 -28.89 4.69
C SER A 77 3.07 -27.66 4.52
N SER A 78 4.05 -27.47 5.41
CA SER A 78 4.95 -26.33 5.31
C SER A 78 6.39 -26.72 5.63
N PHE A 79 7.33 -26.11 4.91
CA PHE A 79 8.75 -26.29 5.12
C PHE A 79 9.42 -24.93 5.31
N ARG A 80 9.94 -24.70 6.50
CA ARG A 80 10.76 -23.54 6.83
C ARG A 80 12.22 -23.97 6.92
N PHE A 81 13.13 -23.19 6.37
CA PHE A 81 14.52 -23.61 6.24
C PHE A 81 15.47 -22.43 6.30
N ASP A 82 16.73 -22.71 6.65
CA ASP A 82 17.77 -21.73 6.60
C ASP A 82 18.40 -21.69 5.20
N LEU A 83 18.51 -20.49 4.60
CA LEU A 83 19.27 -20.32 3.37
C LEU A 83 20.76 -20.65 3.61
N SER A 84 21.50 -20.97 2.54
CA SER A 84 22.94 -21.23 2.67
C SER A 84 23.66 -20.08 3.39
N GLY A 85 24.62 -20.42 4.26
CA GLY A 85 25.34 -19.46 5.08
C GLY A 85 24.57 -18.90 6.29
N HIS A 86 23.33 -19.37 6.54
CA HIS A 86 22.51 -18.94 7.67
C HIS A 86 22.15 -20.11 8.59
N GLY A 87 21.95 -19.81 9.87
CA GLY A 87 21.40 -20.73 10.85
C GLY A 87 22.15 -22.05 10.91
N GLU A 88 21.45 -23.14 10.64
CA GLU A 88 21.99 -24.50 10.66
C GLU A 88 22.46 -24.99 9.29
N SER A 89 22.17 -24.25 8.21
CA SER A 89 22.59 -24.61 6.86
C SER A 89 24.09 -24.39 6.64
N GLU A 90 24.67 -25.19 5.75
CA GLU A 90 26.05 -25.06 5.32
C GLU A 90 26.26 -23.83 4.43
N GLY A 91 27.53 -23.55 4.13
CA GLY A 91 27.95 -22.42 3.33
C GLY A 91 28.49 -21.25 4.16
N GLU A 92 29.05 -20.27 3.45
CA GLU A 92 29.50 -19.01 4.03
C GLU A 92 28.42 -17.95 3.91
N PHE A 93 28.26 -17.16 4.97
CA PHE A 93 27.36 -16.03 4.96
C PHE A 93 27.81 -15.03 3.89
N ASN A 94 26.86 -14.57 3.06
CA ASN A 94 27.13 -13.54 2.09
C ASN A 94 25.92 -12.60 1.95
N PHE A 95 26.16 -11.31 2.23
CA PHE A 95 25.16 -10.28 2.13
C PHE A 95 24.80 -10.01 0.65
N GLY A 96 23.51 -9.93 0.32
CA GLY A 96 23.08 -9.56 -1.04
C GLY A 96 23.25 -10.66 -2.12
N HIS A 97 23.56 -11.90 -1.74
CA HIS A 97 23.62 -13.05 -2.67
C HIS A 97 22.24 -13.61 -3.06
N ILE A 98 21.36 -12.74 -3.55
CA ILE A 98 19.96 -13.05 -3.87
C ILE A 98 19.86 -14.19 -4.91
N ALA A 99 20.74 -14.21 -5.92
CA ALA A 99 20.77 -15.27 -6.92
C ALA A 99 21.13 -16.65 -6.32
N LYS A 100 22.07 -16.71 -5.37
CA LYS A 100 22.43 -17.95 -4.66
C LYS A 100 21.26 -18.44 -3.82
N HIS A 101 20.67 -17.55 -3.02
CA HIS A 101 19.50 -17.89 -2.21
C HIS A 101 18.28 -18.27 -3.06
N THR A 102 18.15 -17.72 -4.27
CA THR A 102 17.13 -18.17 -5.23
C THR A 102 17.39 -19.62 -5.68
N ALA A 103 18.65 -19.99 -5.92
CA ALA A 103 19.02 -21.36 -6.26
C ALA A 103 18.75 -22.34 -5.10
N ASP A 104 18.96 -21.91 -3.85
CA ASP A 104 18.57 -22.69 -2.66
C ASP A 104 17.05 -22.97 -2.66
N ILE A 105 16.22 -21.96 -2.94
CA ILE A 105 14.75 -22.14 -3.05
C ILE A 105 14.41 -23.11 -4.17
N HIS A 106 15.07 -23.04 -5.33
CA HIS A 106 14.87 -24.01 -6.41
C HIS A 106 15.28 -25.44 -6.01
N ALA A 107 16.34 -25.61 -5.22
CA ALA A 107 16.77 -26.93 -4.76
C ALA A 107 15.76 -27.52 -3.76
N VAL A 108 15.28 -26.71 -2.82
CA VAL A 108 14.23 -27.10 -1.86
C VAL A 108 12.92 -27.44 -2.58
N ALA A 109 12.48 -26.60 -3.53
CA ALA A 109 11.29 -26.87 -4.33
C ALA A 109 11.40 -28.21 -5.07
N ARG A 110 12.49 -28.43 -5.82
CA ARG A 110 12.72 -29.69 -6.56
C ARG A 110 12.73 -30.91 -5.65
N HIS A 111 13.32 -30.79 -4.45
CA HIS A 111 13.30 -31.87 -3.47
C HIS A 111 11.87 -32.30 -3.11
N PHE A 112 11.01 -31.35 -2.77
CA PHE A 112 9.62 -31.66 -2.42
C PHE A 112 8.77 -32.10 -3.62
N GLU A 113 9.00 -31.54 -4.81
CA GLU A 113 8.37 -32.01 -6.04
C GLU A 113 8.72 -33.48 -6.33
N ASN A 114 9.98 -33.89 -6.10
CA ASN A 114 10.41 -35.29 -6.24
C ASN A 114 9.76 -36.22 -5.21
N LEU A 115 9.35 -35.68 -4.06
CA LEU A 115 8.55 -36.39 -3.05
C LEU A 115 7.05 -36.40 -3.38
N GLY A 116 6.63 -35.76 -4.48
CA GLY A 116 5.26 -35.73 -4.95
C GLY A 116 4.44 -34.53 -4.47
N TYR A 117 5.06 -33.53 -3.83
CA TYR A 117 4.36 -32.31 -3.41
C TYR A 117 4.20 -31.32 -4.57
N GLU A 118 3.06 -30.61 -4.59
CA GLU A 118 2.88 -29.37 -5.31
C GLU A 118 3.44 -28.21 -4.47
N ILE A 119 4.39 -27.45 -5.01
CA ILE A 119 4.82 -26.18 -4.39
C ILE A 119 3.69 -25.18 -4.56
N PHE A 120 2.85 -25.08 -3.54
CA PHE A 120 1.60 -24.34 -3.61
C PHE A 120 1.79 -22.85 -3.33
N ALA A 121 2.63 -22.53 -2.35
CA ALA A 121 2.93 -21.15 -2.00
C ALA A 121 4.36 -20.95 -1.50
N ILE A 122 4.82 -19.70 -1.59
CA ILE A 122 5.98 -19.21 -0.85
C ILE A 122 5.53 -18.06 0.03
N ILE A 123 5.98 -18.10 1.28
CA ILE A 123 5.86 -17.01 2.24
C ILE A 123 7.26 -16.54 2.57
N ALA A 124 7.59 -15.31 2.24
CA ALA A 124 8.93 -14.77 2.40
C ALA A 124 8.92 -13.47 3.21
N TYR A 125 9.95 -13.28 4.03
CA TYR A 125 10.10 -12.13 4.92
C TYR A 125 11.37 -11.34 4.61
N GLY A 126 11.30 -10.01 4.73
CA GLY A 126 12.43 -9.10 4.59
C GLY A 126 13.18 -9.33 3.28
N ARG A 127 14.51 -9.47 3.37
CA ARG A 127 15.38 -9.76 2.22
C ARG A 127 15.17 -11.14 1.60
N GLY A 128 14.65 -12.11 2.35
CA GLY A 128 14.24 -13.42 1.81
C GLY A 128 13.19 -13.29 0.71
N SER A 129 12.38 -12.23 0.76
CA SER A 129 11.39 -11.90 -0.26
C SER A 129 12.01 -11.63 -1.63
N LEU A 130 13.24 -11.13 -1.71
CA LEU A 130 13.89 -10.86 -2.99
C LEU A 130 14.20 -12.16 -3.74
N SER A 131 14.73 -13.15 -3.02
CA SER A 131 15.01 -14.48 -3.55
C SER A 131 13.74 -15.23 -3.90
N GLY A 132 12.71 -15.13 -3.04
CA GLY A 132 11.41 -15.73 -3.29
C GLY A 132 10.69 -15.13 -4.51
N LEU A 133 10.74 -13.80 -4.69
CA LEU A 133 10.16 -13.13 -5.84
C LEU A 133 10.88 -13.53 -7.12
N LYS A 134 12.21 -13.60 -7.05
CA LYS A 134 13.01 -14.06 -8.17
C LYS A 134 12.60 -15.47 -8.58
N TYR A 135 12.54 -16.40 -7.62
CA TYR A 135 12.04 -17.77 -7.85
C TYR A 135 10.64 -17.76 -8.49
N ALA A 136 9.69 -17.01 -7.92
CA ALA A 136 8.30 -17.00 -8.41
C ALA A 136 8.16 -16.48 -9.85
N THR A 137 9.12 -15.67 -10.33
CA THR A 137 9.16 -15.19 -11.72
C THR A 137 9.98 -16.06 -12.67
N THR A 138 10.71 -17.06 -12.15
CA THR A 138 11.60 -17.92 -12.95
C THR A 138 11.35 -19.42 -12.78
N CYS A 139 10.40 -19.82 -11.93
CA CYS A 139 10.05 -21.23 -11.75
C CYS A 139 9.35 -21.82 -12.98
N ASP A 140 9.66 -23.08 -13.29
CA ASP A 140 9.11 -23.78 -14.46
C ASP A 140 7.60 -23.99 -14.34
N LYS A 141 7.12 -24.22 -13.10
CA LYS A 141 5.70 -24.32 -12.77
C LYS A 141 5.26 -23.05 -12.06
N PRO A 142 4.27 -22.29 -12.58
CA PRO A 142 3.77 -21.10 -11.92
C PRO A 142 3.29 -21.42 -10.51
N LEU A 143 3.78 -20.65 -9.54
CA LEU A 143 3.35 -20.72 -8.15
C LEU A 143 1.89 -20.23 -8.03
N ALA A 144 1.05 -20.89 -7.24
CA ALA A 144 -0.32 -20.43 -7.05
C ALA A 144 -0.38 -19.16 -6.18
N HIS A 145 0.42 -19.12 -5.11
CA HIS A 145 0.41 -18.01 -4.15
C HIS A 145 1.82 -17.55 -3.78
N TYR A 146 2.04 -16.23 -3.75
CA TYR A 146 3.28 -15.65 -3.25
C TYR A 146 2.97 -14.57 -2.21
N ILE A 147 3.49 -14.73 -0.99
CA ILE A 147 3.33 -13.75 0.09
C ILE A 147 4.70 -13.17 0.42
N ASN A 148 4.85 -11.84 0.33
CA ASN A 148 6.03 -11.15 0.82
C ASN A 148 5.68 -10.23 2.00
N ILE A 149 6.59 -10.19 2.97
CA ILE A 149 6.40 -9.47 4.22
C ILE A 149 7.60 -8.56 4.43
N ALA A 150 7.38 -7.26 4.64
CA ALA A 150 8.44 -6.26 4.85
C ALA A 150 9.54 -6.25 3.76
N ALA A 151 9.17 -6.49 2.50
CA ALA A 151 10.12 -6.65 1.40
C ALA A 151 10.64 -5.30 0.87
N PRO A 152 11.96 -5.11 0.71
CA PRO A 152 12.48 -3.92 0.05
C PRO A 152 12.24 -3.99 -1.46
N PHE A 153 12.01 -2.85 -2.12
CA PHE A 153 11.90 -2.73 -3.58
C PHE A 153 13.08 -1.91 -4.15
N GLU A 154 13.34 -0.71 -3.63
CA GLU A 154 14.50 0.12 -4.01
C GLU A 154 15.64 -0.12 -3.01
N ASN A 155 16.47 -1.12 -3.27
CA ASN A 155 17.48 -1.56 -2.30
C ASN A 155 18.50 -0.47 -1.94
N LYS A 156 18.81 0.45 -2.87
CA LYS A 156 19.68 1.61 -2.66
C LYS A 156 19.23 2.56 -1.53
N GLU A 157 17.95 2.52 -1.15
CA GLU A 157 17.39 3.37 -0.08
C GLU A 157 17.55 2.72 1.30
N ILE A 158 17.98 1.46 1.35
CA ILE A 158 18.16 0.70 2.59
C ILE A 158 19.57 0.93 3.12
N ASP A 159 19.65 1.45 4.35
CA ASP A 159 20.92 1.58 5.06
C ASP A 159 21.42 0.22 5.53
N VAL A 160 22.71 -0.03 5.32
CA VAL A 160 23.35 -1.31 5.61
C VAL A 160 24.61 -1.06 6.43
N SER A 161 24.64 -1.65 7.63
CA SER A 161 25.82 -1.64 8.49
C SER A 161 26.95 -2.48 7.87
N GLU A 162 28.20 -2.02 7.98
CA GLU A 162 29.39 -2.80 7.58
C GLU A 162 29.69 -3.96 8.55
N GLU A 163 29.06 -3.98 9.71
CA GLU A 163 29.17 -5.04 10.70
C GLU A 163 27.79 -5.56 11.08
N ASP A 164 27.67 -6.88 11.19
CA ASP A 164 26.42 -7.54 11.54
C ASP A 164 26.67 -8.76 12.44
N LYS A 165 25.62 -9.32 13.04
CA LYS A 165 25.69 -10.54 13.83
C LYS A 165 24.77 -11.59 13.25
N VAL A 166 25.34 -12.72 12.86
CA VAL A 166 24.62 -13.84 12.25
C VAL A 166 24.63 -15.06 13.15
N TYR A 167 23.58 -15.87 13.10
CA TYR A 167 23.55 -17.15 13.79
C TYR A 167 24.09 -18.23 12.84
N LYS A 168 25.15 -18.93 13.24
CA LYS A 168 25.79 -19.98 12.44
C LYS A 168 26.11 -21.16 13.34
N LYS A 169 25.56 -22.35 13.01
CA LYS A 169 25.82 -23.63 13.72
C LYS A 169 25.64 -23.56 15.24
N GLY A 170 24.63 -22.86 15.71
CA GLY A 170 24.33 -22.77 17.14
C GLY A 170 24.95 -21.56 17.85
N GLU A 171 25.82 -20.79 17.19
CA GLU A 171 26.56 -19.68 17.78
C GLU A 171 26.25 -18.35 17.10
N LEU A 172 26.25 -17.26 17.88
CA LEU A 172 26.14 -15.90 17.37
C LEU A 172 27.53 -15.38 16.99
N VAL A 173 27.75 -15.12 15.71
CA VAL A 173 29.04 -14.71 15.15
C VAL A 173 28.94 -13.30 14.61
N SER A 174 29.80 -12.40 15.08
CA SER A 174 29.98 -11.09 14.44
C SER A 174 30.68 -11.26 13.11
N ILE A 175 30.10 -10.68 12.06
CA ILE A 175 30.61 -10.73 10.70
C ILE A 175 30.83 -9.32 10.18
N LYS A 176 31.79 -9.20 9.27
CA LYS A 176 31.99 -7.98 8.49
C LYS A 176 31.34 -8.16 7.13
N ILE A 177 30.47 -7.23 6.77
CA ILE A 177 29.85 -7.20 5.45
C ILE A 177 30.80 -6.45 4.51
N ASN A 178 31.21 -7.09 3.43
CA ASN A 178 32.10 -6.44 2.47
C ASN A 178 31.34 -5.36 1.70
N LYS A 179 32.02 -4.25 1.40
CA LYS A 179 31.45 -3.17 0.61
C LYS A 179 30.91 -3.64 -0.76
N SER A 180 31.58 -4.59 -1.41
CA SER A 180 31.13 -5.18 -2.67
C SER A 180 29.80 -5.95 -2.55
N ASP A 181 29.52 -6.50 -1.36
CA ASP A 181 28.28 -7.23 -1.10
C ASP A 181 27.12 -6.24 -0.87
N ILE A 182 27.39 -5.11 -0.21
CA ILE A 182 26.44 -3.98 -0.06
C ILE A 182 26.12 -3.38 -1.44
N GLU A 183 27.14 -3.09 -2.24
CA GLU A 183 26.97 -2.57 -3.61
C GLU A 183 26.12 -3.51 -4.47
N ARG A 184 26.40 -4.82 -4.43
CA ARG A 184 25.60 -5.83 -5.13
C ARG A 184 24.14 -5.84 -4.68
N PHE A 185 23.89 -5.71 -3.38
CA PHE A 185 22.53 -5.62 -2.86
C PHE A 185 21.81 -4.35 -3.34
N HIS A 186 22.48 -3.20 -3.29
CA HIS A 186 21.93 -1.91 -3.76
C HIS A 186 21.65 -1.88 -5.27
N GLU A 187 22.46 -2.58 -6.06
CA GLU A 187 22.31 -2.69 -7.52
C GLU A 187 21.24 -3.72 -7.96
N TRP A 188 20.70 -4.51 -7.03
CA TRP A 188 19.71 -5.54 -7.37
C TRP A 188 18.40 -4.94 -7.90
N ASP A 189 18.01 -5.34 -9.11
CA ASP A 189 16.81 -4.85 -9.78
C ASP A 189 15.56 -5.71 -9.51
N ASN A 190 14.61 -5.16 -8.75
CA ASN A 190 13.32 -5.77 -8.47
C ASN A 190 12.26 -5.55 -9.58
N SER A 191 12.56 -4.81 -10.65
CA SER A 191 11.60 -4.54 -11.74
C SER A 191 11.09 -5.80 -12.45
N HIS A 192 11.85 -6.91 -12.34
CA HIS A 192 11.49 -8.21 -12.91
C HIS A 192 10.14 -8.76 -12.44
N VAL A 193 9.61 -8.29 -11.31
CA VAL A 193 8.29 -8.70 -10.79
C VAL A 193 7.13 -8.38 -11.72
N VAL A 194 7.30 -7.48 -12.70
CA VAL A 194 6.31 -7.24 -13.77
C VAL A 194 6.03 -8.50 -14.61
N ARG A 195 6.94 -9.48 -14.57
CA ARG A 195 6.81 -10.78 -15.24
C ARG A 195 6.08 -11.83 -14.40
N MET A 196 5.58 -11.47 -13.21
CA MET A 196 4.83 -12.39 -12.36
C MET A 196 3.69 -13.03 -13.17
N PRO A 197 3.56 -14.38 -13.19
CA PRO A 197 2.48 -15.04 -13.91
C PRO A 197 1.12 -14.53 -13.42
N LYS A 198 0.21 -14.27 -14.37
CA LYS A 198 -1.15 -13.79 -14.04
C LYS A 198 -1.96 -14.76 -13.18
N THR A 199 -1.56 -16.03 -13.15
CA THR A 199 -2.14 -17.09 -12.34
C THR A 199 -1.64 -17.10 -10.89
N THR A 200 -0.59 -16.34 -10.56
CA THR A 200 0.01 -16.31 -9.22
C THR A 200 -0.58 -15.21 -8.36
N CYS A 201 -1.41 -15.52 -7.38
CA CYS A 201 -1.93 -14.52 -6.45
C CYS A 201 -0.82 -14.00 -5.53
N VAL A 202 -0.48 -12.71 -5.64
CA VAL A 202 0.56 -12.10 -4.82
C VAL A 202 -0.04 -11.29 -3.68
N HIS A 203 0.49 -11.41 -2.47
CA HIS A 203 0.11 -10.61 -1.31
C HIS A 203 1.34 -9.97 -0.67
N THR A 204 1.38 -8.65 -0.59
CA THR A 204 2.37 -7.93 0.22
C THR A 204 1.76 -7.50 1.55
N ILE A 205 2.44 -7.78 2.66
CA ILE A 205 2.06 -7.33 4.00
C ILE A 205 3.19 -6.46 4.56
N HIS A 206 2.90 -5.23 4.97
CA HIS A 206 3.94 -4.27 5.37
C HIS A 206 3.53 -3.41 6.56
N GLY A 207 4.44 -3.18 7.50
CA GLY A 207 4.21 -2.30 8.65
C GLY A 207 4.36 -0.82 8.30
N ILE A 208 3.43 0.03 8.73
CA ILE A 208 3.49 1.47 8.43
C ILE A 208 4.64 2.17 9.18
N GLN A 209 5.02 1.66 10.35
CA GLN A 209 6.12 2.18 11.18
C GLN A 209 7.45 1.45 10.93
N ASP A 210 7.58 0.78 9.78
CA ASP A 210 8.84 0.16 9.38
C ASP A 210 9.89 1.21 9.04
N GLU A 211 10.84 1.41 9.97
CA GLU A 211 11.97 2.35 9.82
C GLU A 211 13.14 1.76 9.02
N ILE A 212 13.15 0.44 8.77
CA ILE A 212 14.21 -0.24 8.01
C ILE A 212 13.86 -0.24 6.52
N VAL A 213 12.64 -0.65 6.20
CA VAL A 213 12.09 -0.68 4.84
C VAL A 213 10.82 0.17 4.81
N PRO A 214 10.86 1.39 4.27
CA PRO A 214 9.69 2.25 4.22
C PRO A 214 8.50 1.59 3.50
N ALA A 215 7.29 1.82 3.99
CA ALA A 215 6.06 1.25 3.42
C ALA A 215 5.80 1.63 1.95
N SER A 216 6.50 2.64 1.41
CA SER A 216 6.51 2.95 -0.03
C SER A 216 6.98 1.76 -0.87
N HIS A 217 7.89 0.92 -0.38
CA HIS A 217 8.41 -0.25 -1.11
C HIS A 217 7.31 -1.27 -1.39
N ALA A 218 6.41 -1.50 -0.43
CA ALA A 218 5.25 -2.36 -0.62
C ALA A 218 4.27 -1.83 -1.68
N ALA A 219 4.10 -0.51 -1.76
CA ALA A 219 3.29 0.11 -2.81
C ALA A 219 3.93 -0.08 -4.20
N MET A 220 5.26 -0.11 -4.31
CA MET A 220 5.95 -0.36 -5.58
C MET A 220 5.69 -1.77 -6.11
N TYR A 221 5.68 -2.78 -5.24
CA TYR A 221 5.25 -4.13 -5.62
C TYR A 221 3.81 -4.15 -6.10
N ALA A 222 2.90 -3.50 -5.36
CA ALA A 222 1.49 -3.40 -5.74
C ALA A 222 1.28 -2.71 -7.10
N ASN A 223 2.14 -1.76 -7.45
CA ASN A 223 2.06 -1.05 -8.73
C ASN A 223 2.63 -1.86 -9.91
N LYS A 224 3.55 -2.80 -9.66
CA LYS A 224 4.24 -3.57 -10.72
C LYS A 224 3.61 -4.92 -10.99
N ILE A 225 2.95 -5.52 -10.00
CA ILE A 225 2.37 -6.86 -10.09
C ILE A 225 0.86 -6.74 -10.33
N SER A 226 0.38 -7.30 -11.44
CA SER A 226 -1.02 -7.11 -11.87
C SER A 226 -2.09 -7.82 -11.03
N ASN A 227 -1.70 -8.87 -10.32
CA ASN A 227 -2.54 -9.77 -9.53
C ASN A 227 -2.11 -9.72 -8.06
N HIS A 228 -2.12 -8.51 -7.51
CA HIS A 228 -1.54 -8.18 -6.22
C HIS A 228 -2.59 -7.72 -5.21
N THR A 229 -2.42 -8.14 -3.96
CA THR A 229 -3.11 -7.66 -2.77
C THR A 229 -2.09 -6.97 -1.87
N LEU A 230 -2.42 -5.79 -1.36
CA LEU A 230 -1.60 -5.05 -0.40
C LEU A 230 -2.31 -4.91 0.94
N THR A 231 -1.68 -5.38 2.00
CA THR A 231 -2.07 -5.10 3.39
C THR A 231 -1.02 -4.22 4.04
N LEU A 232 -1.43 -3.05 4.51
CA LEU A 232 -0.61 -2.21 5.37
C LEU A 232 -1.10 -2.37 6.81
N VAL A 233 -0.18 -2.66 7.73
CA VAL A 233 -0.48 -2.87 9.15
C VAL A 233 -0.14 -1.58 9.90
N PRO A 234 -1.14 -0.84 10.40
CA PRO A 234 -0.90 0.32 11.25
C PRO A 234 -0.05 -0.09 12.46
N ASP A 235 0.85 0.79 12.87
CA ASP A 235 1.68 0.63 14.08
C ASP A 235 2.65 -0.56 14.11
N ALA A 236 2.71 -1.38 13.06
CA ALA A 236 3.71 -2.42 12.93
C ALA A 236 5.05 -1.84 12.43
N ASP A 237 6.12 -2.23 13.11
CA ASP A 237 7.51 -2.02 12.70
C ASP A 237 7.97 -3.11 11.71
N HIS A 238 9.25 -3.09 11.32
CA HIS A 238 9.84 -4.07 10.41
C HIS A 238 9.62 -5.53 10.88
N GLN A 239 9.72 -5.76 12.18
CA GLN A 239 9.65 -7.08 12.81
C GLN A 239 8.22 -7.49 13.18
N PHE A 240 7.24 -6.63 12.94
CA PHE A 240 5.87 -6.77 13.39
C PHE A 240 5.79 -7.00 14.91
N THR A 241 6.63 -6.30 15.69
CA THR A 241 6.62 -6.37 17.16
C THR A 241 5.21 -6.13 17.68
N ASN A 242 4.70 -7.02 18.54
CA ASN A 242 3.32 -7.03 19.05
C ASN A 242 2.20 -7.23 18.01
N HIS A 243 2.53 -7.54 16.75
CA HIS A 243 1.58 -7.73 15.64
C HIS A 243 1.69 -9.13 14.99
N HIS A 244 2.43 -10.07 15.60
CA HIS A 244 2.65 -11.42 15.04
C HIS A 244 1.37 -12.22 14.84
N ASP A 245 0.44 -12.19 15.80
CA ASP A 245 -0.83 -12.90 15.66
C ASP A 245 -1.66 -12.33 14.51
N PHE A 246 -1.75 -10.99 14.41
CA PHE A 246 -2.43 -10.32 13.30
C PHE A 246 -1.80 -10.65 11.94
N LEU A 247 -0.46 -10.68 11.87
CA LEU A 247 0.27 -11.05 10.67
C LEU A 247 -0.04 -12.50 10.26
N ILE A 248 0.00 -13.43 11.21
CA ILE A 248 -0.34 -14.84 10.94
C ILE A 248 -1.79 -14.95 10.48
N ASP A 249 -2.74 -14.32 11.17
CA ASP A 249 -4.16 -14.33 10.79
C ASP A 249 -4.36 -13.83 9.35
N THR A 250 -3.71 -12.73 8.99
CA THR A 250 -3.75 -12.16 7.63
C THR A 250 -3.25 -13.16 6.58
N ILE A 251 -2.19 -13.92 6.91
CA ILE A 251 -1.64 -14.95 6.02
C ILE A 251 -2.59 -16.14 5.87
N ILE A 252 -3.22 -16.59 6.96
CA ILE A 252 -4.20 -17.68 6.92
C ILE A 252 -5.44 -17.26 6.10
N ASP A 253 -5.94 -16.05 6.32
CA ASP A 253 -7.09 -15.50 5.61
C ASP A 253 -6.84 -15.39 4.09
N HIS A 254 -5.60 -15.12 3.67
CA HIS A 254 -5.23 -15.17 2.25
C HIS A 254 -5.51 -16.54 1.64
N PHE A 255 -5.22 -17.64 2.34
CA PHE A 255 -5.51 -18.97 1.82
C PHE A 255 -6.99 -19.33 1.90
N ASP A 256 -7.70 -18.97 2.97
CA ASP A 256 -9.13 -19.25 3.13
C ASP A 256 -9.99 -18.54 2.07
N THR A 257 -9.62 -17.32 1.71
CA THR A 257 -10.30 -16.53 0.68
C THR A 257 -10.07 -17.09 -0.72
N HIS A 258 -8.96 -17.79 -0.99
CA HIS A 258 -8.59 -18.28 -2.31
C HIS A 258 -8.85 -19.79 -2.52
N THR A 259 -9.02 -20.59 -1.46
CA THR A 259 -9.15 -22.06 -1.55
C THR A 259 -10.59 -22.57 -1.64
N LYS A 260 -11.60 -21.77 -1.27
CA LYS A 260 -13.01 -22.14 -1.41
C LYS A 260 -13.49 -21.96 -2.87
N ASP A 261 -13.45 -23.07 -3.59
CA ASP A 261 -14.08 -23.39 -4.88
C ASP A 261 -13.68 -22.53 -6.11
N ALA A 262 -12.49 -22.84 -6.65
CA ALA A 262 -11.94 -22.22 -7.85
C ALA A 262 -12.78 -22.47 -9.13
N TYR A 263 -13.56 -23.56 -9.17
CA TYR A 263 -14.36 -23.93 -10.36
C TYR A 263 -15.68 -23.17 -10.42
N GLN A 264 -16.38 -23.00 -9.29
CA GLN A 264 -17.51 -22.07 -9.21
C GLN A 264 -17.07 -20.61 -9.36
N LYS A 265 -15.91 -20.23 -8.83
CA LYS A 265 -15.37 -18.87 -9.05
C LYS A 265 -15.04 -18.61 -10.52
N ALA A 266 -14.50 -19.56 -11.27
CA ALA A 266 -14.29 -19.39 -12.71
C ALA A 266 -15.62 -19.18 -13.49
N LEU A 267 -16.72 -19.81 -13.07
CA LEU A 267 -18.06 -19.57 -13.61
C LEU A 267 -18.68 -18.23 -13.16
N LEU A 268 -18.35 -17.75 -11.96
CA LEU A 268 -18.80 -16.48 -11.38
C LEU A 268 -17.87 -15.29 -11.71
N MET A 269 -16.67 -15.54 -12.25
CA MET A 269 -15.67 -14.56 -12.67
C MET A 269 -16.17 -13.66 -13.81
N GLY A 270 -17.30 -14.01 -14.43
CA GLY A 270 -18.05 -13.13 -15.32
C GLY A 270 -18.93 -12.07 -14.62
N GLN A 271 -19.10 -12.10 -13.29
CA GLN A 271 -20.01 -11.17 -12.57
C GLN A 271 -19.57 -10.69 -11.19
N HIS A 272 -18.55 -11.27 -10.54
CA HIS A 272 -18.11 -10.79 -9.23
C HIS A 272 -16.59 -10.63 -9.17
N VAL A 273 -16.17 -9.38 -9.18
CA VAL A 273 -14.79 -8.94 -9.09
C VAL A 273 -14.62 -8.26 -7.73
N SER A 274 -13.93 -8.92 -6.79
CA SER A 274 -13.07 -8.24 -5.83
C SER A 274 -11.66 -8.28 -6.42
N VAL A 275 -11.46 -7.56 -7.52
CA VAL A 275 -10.12 -7.12 -7.92
C VAL A 275 -9.89 -5.91 -7.05
N CYS A 276 -8.95 -5.98 -6.11
CA CYS A 276 -8.42 -4.77 -5.51
C CYS A 276 -7.58 -4.11 -6.60
N ILE A 277 -8.20 -3.28 -7.45
CA ILE A 277 -7.45 -2.56 -8.48
C ILE A 277 -6.46 -1.66 -7.72
N PRO A 278 -5.17 -1.64 -8.08
CA PRO A 278 -4.26 -0.67 -7.49
C PRO A 278 -4.86 0.71 -7.72
N ARG A 279 -5.27 1.37 -6.63
CA ARG A 279 -5.89 2.70 -6.69
C ARG A 279 -4.94 3.67 -7.38
N TRP A 280 -3.64 3.53 -7.15
CA TRP A 280 -2.60 4.28 -7.84
C TRP A 280 -2.47 3.83 -9.29
N ILE A 281 -2.59 4.79 -10.21
CA ILE A 281 -2.38 4.55 -11.64
C ILE A 281 -1.28 5.51 -12.08
N ASP A 282 -0.20 4.96 -12.63
CA ASP A 282 0.87 5.78 -13.19
C ASP A 282 0.37 6.52 -14.43
N ILE A 283 0.25 7.83 -14.30
CA ILE A 283 -0.02 8.76 -15.39
C ILE A 283 1.25 9.60 -15.56
N PRO A 284 2.15 9.24 -16.50
CA PRO A 284 3.44 9.90 -16.61
C PRO A 284 3.30 11.42 -16.77
N GLY A 285 3.96 12.16 -15.87
CA GLY A 285 3.86 13.63 -15.77
C GLY A 285 2.83 14.13 -14.77
N VAL A 286 2.10 13.24 -14.08
CA VAL A 286 1.07 13.62 -13.11
C VAL A 286 1.38 12.97 -11.77
N LYS A 287 1.51 13.80 -10.74
CA LYS A 287 1.67 13.33 -9.37
C LYS A 287 0.32 13.01 -8.74
N ASN A 288 0.37 12.17 -7.70
CA ASN A 288 -0.73 11.91 -6.80
C ASN A 288 -1.99 11.29 -7.47
N PHE A 289 -1.84 10.66 -8.64
CA PHE A 289 -2.97 10.13 -9.42
C PHE A 289 -3.48 8.78 -8.88
N ARG A 290 -4.74 8.74 -8.46
CA ARG A 290 -5.40 7.51 -8.03
C ARG A 290 -6.92 7.53 -8.16
N ASP A 291 -7.51 6.34 -8.18
CA ASP A 291 -8.96 6.12 -8.07
C ASP A 291 -9.44 6.38 -6.63
N ILE A 292 -10.58 7.06 -6.50
CA ILE A 292 -11.30 7.23 -5.22
C ILE A 292 -12.16 5.99 -4.90
N GLY A 293 -12.43 5.12 -5.87
CA GLY A 293 -13.21 3.90 -5.69
C GLY A 293 -12.51 2.80 -4.88
N GLY A 294 -13.26 1.73 -4.63
CA GLY A 294 -12.81 0.52 -3.95
C GLY A 294 -12.89 0.56 -2.42
N TRP A 295 -13.35 1.66 -1.80
CA TRP A 295 -13.49 1.73 -0.35
C TRP A 295 -14.77 1.08 0.15
N PRO A 296 -14.73 0.26 1.22
CA PRO A 296 -15.92 -0.37 1.77
C PRO A 296 -16.80 0.65 2.49
N LEU A 297 -18.11 0.41 2.47
CA LEU A 297 -19.07 1.12 3.31
C LEU A 297 -18.96 0.64 4.76
N LYS A 298 -19.26 1.54 5.71
CA LYS A 298 -19.17 1.25 7.15
C LYS A 298 -20.03 0.07 7.60
N ASP A 299 -21.18 -0.12 6.95
CA ASP A 299 -22.14 -1.17 7.29
C ASP A 299 -21.88 -2.51 6.55
N GLY A 300 -20.82 -2.58 5.73
CA GLY A 300 -20.48 -3.74 4.92
C GLY A 300 -21.48 -4.04 3.80
N SER A 301 -22.39 -3.11 3.49
CA SER A 301 -23.44 -3.32 2.48
C SER A 301 -22.94 -3.22 1.04
N GLY A 302 -21.72 -2.70 0.83
CA GLY A 302 -21.17 -2.42 -0.49
C GLY A 302 -19.81 -1.76 -0.42
N TYR A 303 -19.35 -1.29 -1.58
CA TYR A 303 -18.13 -0.50 -1.72
C TYR A 303 -18.32 0.62 -2.75
N ILE A 304 -17.40 1.58 -2.77
CA ILE A 304 -17.41 2.69 -3.72
C ILE A 304 -17.00 2.20 -5.10
N ARG A 305 -17.82 2.51 -6.09
CA ARG A 305 -17.62 2.15 -7.48
C ARG A 305 -16.31 2.72 -8.02
N GLU A 306 -15.52 1.83 -8.60
CA GLU A 306 -14.23 2.13 -9.20
C GLU A 306 -14.37 2.76 -10.58
N ARG A 307 -13.32 3.45 -11.01
CA ARG A 307 -13.14 4.07 -12.33
C ARG A 307 -14.20 5.10 -12.69
N ILE A 308 -14.84 5.72 -11.71
CA ILE A 308 -15.76 6.84 -11.95
C ILE A 308 -15.09 8.16 -11.60
N VAL A 309 -14.37 8.23 -10.49
CA VAL A 309 -13.73 9.46 -10.01
C VAL A 309 -12.27 9.20 -9.67
N PHE A 310 -11.40 9.83 -10.44
CA PHE A 310 -9.97 9.89 -10.15
C PHE A 310 -9.62 11.22 -9.47
N ARG A 311 -8.60 11.19 -8.63
CA ARG A 311 -7.98 12.38 -8.04
C ARG A 311 -6.51 12.45 -8.39
N CYS A 312 -5.98 13.66 -8.55
CA CYS A 312 -4.55 13.87 -8.81
C CYS A 312 -4.07 15.28 -8.48
N GLY A 313 -2.75 15.50 -8.58
CA GLY A 313 -2.15 16.82 -8.70
C GLY A 313 -2.45 17.49 -10.05
N HIS A 314 -1.81 18.63 -10.31
CA HIS A 314 -2.05 19.34 -11.57
C HIS A 314 -1.66 18.51 -12.80
N LEU A 315 -2.38 18.73 -13.89
CA LEU A 315 -2.20 18.03 -15.17
C LEU A 315 -1.33 18.81 -16.17
N VAL A 316 -0.64 19.87 -15.73
CA VAL A 316 0.20 20.73 -16.59
C VAL A 316 1.29 19.94 -17.30
N ASP A 317 2.02 19.09 -16.55
CA ASP A 317 3.19 18.37 -17.05
C ASP A 317 2.85 16.98 -17.63
N ILE A 318 1.56 16.71 -17.89
CA ILE A 318 1.14 15.42 -18.42
C ILE A 318 1.80 15.15 -19.77
N THR A 319 2.43 13.99 -19.89
CA THR A 319 3.09 13.57 -21.12
C THR A 319 2.08 13.00 -22.12
N GLN A 320 2.49 12.83 -23.37
CA GLN A 320 1.68 12.16 -24.39
C GLN A 320 1.23 10.75 -23.96
N LYS A 321 2.14 9.98 -23.34
CA LYS A 321 1.81 8.65 -22.79
C LYS A 321 0.80 8.74 -21.64
N GLY A 322 0.88 9.79 -20.81
CA GLY A 322 -0.11 10.09 -19.78
C GLY A 322 -1.49 10.35 -20.39
N ILE A 323 -1.56 11.16 -21.45
CA ILE A 323 -2.80 11.44 -22.20
C ILE A 323 -3.41 10.16 -22.77
N GLU A 324 -2.60 9.28 -23.36
CA GLU A 324 -3.06 7.97 -23.83
C GLU A 324 -3.63 7.12 -22.70
N THR A 325 -3.03 7.16 -21.51
CA THR A 325 -3.58 6.47 -20.34
C THR A 325 -4.91 7.07 -19.92
N LEU A 326 -5.07 8.40 -19.88
CA LEU A 326 -6.36 9.04 -19.58
C LEU A 326 -7.46 8.64 -20.58
N ASN A 327 -7.11 8.53 -21.86
CA ASN A 327 -8.04 8.06 -22.89
C ASN A 327 -8.44 6.60 -22.68
N ARG A 328 -7.48 5.71 -22.32
CA ARG A 328 -7.79 4.30 -21.98
C ARG A 328 -8.65 4.17 -20.72
N LEU A 329 -8.50 5.10 -19.78
CA LEU A 329 -9.34 5.21 -18.59
C LEU A 329 -10.68 5.89 -18.89
N ASN A 330 -10.93 6.31 -20.13
CA ASN A 330 -12.17 6.97 -20.57
C ASN A 330 -12.51 8.20 -19.71
N VAL A 331 -11.49 9.01 -19.41
CA VAL A 331 -11.67 10.28 -18.69
C VAL A 331 -12.25 11.32 -19.64
N ILE A 332 -13.47 11.79 -19.34
CA ILE A 332 -14.21 12.74 -20.17
C ILE A 332 -14.23 14.17 -19.61
N ALA A 333 -13.90 14.33 -18.33
CA ALA A 333 -13.96 15.62 -17.66
C ALA A 333 -12.84 15.76 -16.62
N ALA A 334 -12.26 16.95 -16.53
CA ALA A 334 -11.32 17.32 -15.48
C ALA A 334 -11.77 18.60 -14.78
N PHE A 335 -12.05 18.53 -13.48
CA PHE A 335 -12.44 19.65 -12.64
C PHE A 335 -11.20 20.21 -11.93
N ASP A 336 -10.82 21.43 -12.33
CA ASP A 336 -9.61 22.10 -11.86
C ASP A 336 -9.94 23.07 -10.72
N PHE A 337 -9.62 22.69 -9.49
CA PHE A 337 -9.85 23.52 -8.29
C PHE A 337 -8.80 24.61 -8.07
N ARG A 338 -7.81 24.75 -8.97
CA ARG A 338 -6.82 25.83 -8.90
C ARG A 338 -7.51 27.18 -9.09
N SER A 339 -7.00 28.17 -8.37
CA SER A 339 -7.39 29.56 -8.53
C SER A 339 -6.86 30.13 -9.84
N ASP A 340 -7.46 31.23 -10.31
CA ASP A 340 -7.02 31.88 -11.55
C ASP A 340 -5.53 32.28 -11.51
N PRO A 341 -4.98 32.84 -10.41
CA PRO A 341 -3.54 33.11 -10.31
C PRO A 341 -2.64 31.86 -10.35
N GLU A 342 -3.09 30.73 -9.79
CA GLU A 342 -2.36 29.46 -9.92
C GLU A 342 -2.31 29.01 -11.38
N ILE A 343 -3.42 29.17 -12.10
CA ILE A 343 -3.52 28.82 -13.53
C ILE A 343 -2.67 29.76 -14.38
N GLU A 344 -2.68 31.06 -14.11
CA GLU A 344 -1.84 32.04 -14.82
C GLU A 344 -0.35 31.75 -14.62
N ARG A 345 0.06 31.36 -13.41
CA ARG A 345 1.46 31.07 -13.08
C ARG A 345 1.95 29.72 -13.62
N GLN A 346 1.11 28.68 -13.52
CA GLN A 346 1.51 27.30 -13.82
C GLN A 346 1.08 26.85 -15.21
N GLY A 347 0.09 27.51 -15.81
CA GLY A 347 -0.56 27.06 -17.03
C GLY A 347 -1.69 26.05 -16.80
N VAL A 348 -2.26 25.62 -17.92
CA VAL A 348 -3.33 24.62 -18.01
C VAL A 348 -2.80 23.33 -18.62
N MET A 349 -3.55 22.25 -18.41
CA MET A 349 -3.26 20.98 -19.08
C MET A 349 -3.31 21.12 -20.61
N PRO A 350 -2.53 20.32 -21.36
CA PRO A 350 -2.68 20.19 -22.81
C PRO A 350 -4.10 19.81 -23.21
N GLN A 351 -4.49 20.17 -24.43
CA GLN A 351 -5.78 19.75 -25.00
C GLN A 351 -5.78 18.23 -25.21
N VAL A 352 -6.82 17.56 -24.72
CA VAL A 352 -7.01 16.11 -24.84
C VAL A 352 -8.33 15.85 -25.52
N ASN A 353 -8.30 15.14 -26.65
CA ASN A 353 -9.52 14.84 -27.41
C ASN A 353 -10.51 14.03 -26.56
N GLY A 354 -11.76 14.52 -26.47
CA GLY A 354 -12.82 13.87 -25.70
C GLY A 354 -12.83 14.19 -24.20
N LEU A 355 -11.87 14.98 -23.70
CA LEU A 355 -11.82 15.42 -22.31
C LEU A 355 -12.09 16.93 -22.22
N THR A 356 -13.11 17.31 -21.44
CA THR A 356 -13.45 18.70 -21.18
C THR A 356 -12.87 19.17 -19.83
N ARG A 357 -12.09 20.25 -19.84
CA ARG A 357 -11.65 20.90 -18.60
C ARG A 357 -12.71 21.87 -18.09
N TYR A 358 -13.10 21.71 -16.83
CA TYR A 358 -14.00 22.62 -16.12
C TYR A 358 -13.20 23.45 -15.09
N PRO A 359 -12.97 24.76 -15.34
CA PRO A 359 -12.39 25.64 -14.33
C PRO A 359 -13.35 25.74 -13.15
N SER A 360 -12.91 25.22 -12.00
CA SER A 360 -13.71 25.08 -10.78
C SER A 360 -13.03 25.79 -9.61
N ALA A 361 -12.48 26.97 -9.87
CA ALA A 361 -11.76 27.76 -8.89
C ALA A 361 -12.62 27.97 -7.63
N MET A 362 -12.08 27.55 -6.49
CA MET A 362 -12.69 27.84 -5.17
C MET A 362 -12.33 29.26 -4.71
N PHE A 363 -11.29 29.84 -5.27
CA PHE A 363 -10.81 31.19 -4.98
C PHE A 363 -10.54 31.87 -6.32
N THR A 364 -11.36 32.85 -6.70
CA THR A 364 -11.27 33.58 -7.98
C THR A 364 -10.32 34.77 -7.87
N GLU A 365 -10.27 35.44 -6.71
CA GLU A 365 -9.39 36.59 -6.43
C GLU A 365 -8.52 36.31 -5.21
N ALA A 366 -7.61 35.34 -5.31
CA ALA A 366 -6.67 35.03 -4.23
C ALA A 366 -5.37 35.80 -4.42
N ASP A 367 -4.94 36.54 -3.38
CA ASP A 367 -3.60 37.13 -3.35
C ASP A 367 -2.55 36.04 -3.10
N TYR A 368 -1.62 35.88 -4.04
CA TYR A 368 -0.49 34.94 -4.00
C TYR A 368 0.84 35.63 -3.70
N SER A 369 0.82 36.89 -3.24
CA SER A 369 1.99 37.53 -2.67
C SER A 369 2.55 36.69 -1.51
N PRO A 370 3.88 36.70 -1.29
CA PRO A 370 4.48 35.95 -0.19
C PRO A 370 3.81 36.24 1.17
N ALA A 371 3.42 37.49 1.42
CA ALA A 371 2.73 37.90 2.63
C ALA A 371 1.33 37.28 2.74
N ALA A 372 0.52 37.29 1.67
CA ALA A 372 -0.81 36.69 1.67
C ALA A 372 -0.76 35.17 1.78
N LEU A 373 0.21 34.52 1.14
CA LEU A 373 0.44 33.08 1.29
C LEU A 373 0.85 32.71 2.71
N ALA A 374 1.77 33.46 3.33
CA ALA A 374 2.17 33.24 4.71
C ALA A 374 0.98 33.39 5.69
N ILE A 375 0.11 34.37 5.47
CA ILE A 375 -1.13 34.54 6.26
C ILE A 375 -2.10 33.38 6.03
N ARG A 376 -2.31 32.99 4.76
CA ARG A 376 -3.23 31.91 4.38
C ARG A 376 -2.75 30.55 4.90
N TRP A 377 -1.44 30.33 4.95
CA TRP A 377 -0.82 29.09 5.42
C TRP A 377 -0.50 29.09 6.90
N LYS A 378 -0.71 30.21 7.60
CA LYS A 378 -0.54 30.31 9.06
C LYS A 378 -1.27 29.20 9.81
N GLY A 379 -2.48 28.83 9.36
CA GLY A 379 -3.23 27.71 9.93
C GLY A 379 -2.52 26.37 9.79
N TYR A 380 -1.78 26.12 8.72
CA TYR A 380 -1.02 24.88 8.58
C TYR A 380 0.18 24.80 9.52
N PHE A 381 0.79 25.95 9.87
CA PHE A 381 1.93 26.00 10.80
C PHE A 381 1.54 25.63 12.24
N GLU A 382 0.26 25.74 12.59
CA GLU A 382 -0.29 25.30 13.88
C GLU A 382 -0.50 23.77 13.95
N GLY A 383 -0.11 23.03 12.90
CA GLY A 383 -0.21 21.57 12.84
C GLY A 383 -1.66 21.07 12.73
N ALA A 384 -1.92 19.87 13.25
CA ALA A 384 -3.20 19.18 13.05
C ALA A 384 -4.44 19.95 13.53
N THR A 385 -4.29 20.90 14.46
CA THR A 385 -5.39 21.74 14.96
C THR A 385 -5.68 22.97 14.09
N GLY A 386 -4.73 23.38 13.25
CA GLY A 386 -4.90 24.55 12.39
C GLY A 386 -5.30 24.21 10.94
N PHE A 387 -4.97 23.01 10.44
CA PHE A 387 -5.51 22.49 9.17
C PHE A 387 -7.05 22.59 9.07
N PRO A 388 -7.84 22.15 10.08
CA PRO A 388 -9.30 22.28 10.07
C PRO A 388 -9.80 23.71 9.85
N LYS A 389 -9.08 24.72 10.34
CA LYS A 389 -9.44 26.14 10.11
C LYS A 389 -9.33 26.50 8.63
N VAL A 390 -8.28 26.03 7.96
CA VAL A 390 -8.12 26.22 6.51
C VAL A 390 -9.19 25.44 5.75
N TYR A 391 -9.50 24.22 6.20
CA TYR A 391 -10.49 23.35 5.55
C TYR A 391 -11.91 23.88 5.69
N ALA A 392 -12.24 24.53 6.80
CA ALA A 392 -13.51 25.24 6.96
C ALA A 392 -13.69 26.36 5.90
N VAL A 393 -12.61 27.08 5.55
CA VAL A 393 -12.64 28.08 4.47
C VAL A 393 -12.82 27.41 3.11
N ILE A 394 -12.13 26.30 2.85
CA ILE A 394 -12.27 25.50 1.62
C ILE A 394 -13.71 24.98 1.47
N LEU A 395 -14.30 24.44 2.53
CA LEU A 395 -15.70 24.00 2.55
C LEU A 395 -16.65 25.16 2.24
N LYS A 396 -16.50 26.29 2.92
CA LYS A 396 -17.38 27.46 2.68
C LYS A 396 -17.30 27.97 1.24
N LYS A 397 -16.10 28.06 0.67
CA LYS A 397 -15.88 28.60 -0.68
C LYS A 397 -16.15 27.58 -1.79
N GLY A 398 -15.92 26.30 -1.53
CA GLY A 398 -16.03 25.22 -2.50
C GLY A 398 -17.45 24.73 -2.76
N ALA A 399 -18.42 25.03 -1.89
CA ALA A 399 -19.79 24.49 -1.96
C ALA A 399 -20.46 24.63 -3.35
N PRO A 400 -20.38 25.78 -4.06
CA PRO A 400 -20.95 25.88 -5.41
C PRO A 400 -20.28 24.95 -6.44
N GLN A 401 -18.98 24.68 -6.28
CA GLN A 401 -18.24 23.81 -7.20
C GLN A 401 -18.49 22.33 -6.90
N TYR A 402 -18.59 21.95 -5.62
CA TYR A 402 -19.01 20.61 -5.23
C TYR A 402 -20.40 20.29 -5.78
N ARG A 403 -21.35 21.24 -5.69
CA ARG A 403 -22.67 21.10 -6.29
C ARG A 403 -22.58 20.75 -7.78
N LYS A 404 -21.84 21.53 -8.55
CA LYS A 404 -21.68 21.31 -10.00
C LYS A 404 -21.10 19.94 -10.33
N ILE A 405 -20.09 19.49 -9.58
CA ILE A 405 -19.46 18.19 -9.83
C ILE A 405 -20.43 17.05 -9.52
N PHE A 406 -21.15 17.13 -8.39
CA PHE A 406 -22.14 16.13 -8.04
C PHE A 406 -23.27 16.06 -9.07
N LEU A 407 -23.79 17.20 -9.52
CA LEU A 407 -24.78 17.22 -10.61
C LEU A 407 -24.21 16.64 -11.91
N HIS A 408 -22.97 16.98 -12.27
CA HIS A 408 -22.33 16.42 -13.45
C HIS A 408 -22.25 14.90 -13.39
N LEU A 409 -21.89 14.32 -12.24
CA LEU A 409 -21.90 12.87 -12.04
C LEU A 409 -23.30 12.29 -12.28
N ILE A 410 -24.34 12.87 -11.67
CA ILE A 410 -25.74 12.44 -11.81
C ILE A 410 -26.24 12.52 -13.26
N GLU A 411 -25.85 13.55 -13.99
CA GLU A 411 -26.33 13.84 -15.35
C GLU A 411 -25.60 13.05 -16.43
N ASN A 412 -24.30 12.78 -16.24
CA ASN A 412 -23.43 12.25 -17.30
C ASN A 412 -23.00 10.79 -17.09
N HIS A 413 -23.36 10.19 -15.94
CA HIS A 413 -23.01 8.81 -15.61
C HIS A 413 -24.27 7.99 -15.29
N SER A 414 -24.15 6.68 -15.52
CA SER A 414 -25.15 5.67 -15.20
C SER A 414 -24.47 4.49 -14.50
N ILE A 415 -25.26 3.56 -13.96
CA ILE A 415 -24.74 2.32 -13.36
C ILE A 415 -23.98 1.43 -14.37
N THR A 416 -24.10 1.68 -15.68
CA THR A 416 -23.34 0.99 -16.74
C THR A 416 -22.25 1.84 -17.37
N SER A 417 -22.09 3.10 -16.93
CA SER A 417 -21.09 4.02 -17.46
C SER A 417 -19.68 3.52 -17.21
N THR A 418 -18.85 3.61 -18.24
CA THR A 418 -17.39 3.45 -18.16
C THR A 418 -16.67 4.80 -18.21
N LYS A 419 -17.42 5.91 -18.23
CA LYS A 419 -16.87 7.26 -18.25
C LYS A 419 -16.34 7.63 -16.88
N SER A 420 -15.24 8.35 -16.87
CA SER A 420 -14.59 8.80 -15.65
C SER A 420 -14.38 10.30 -15.64
N ILE A 421 -14.26 10.87 -14.44
CA ILE A 421 -13.86 12.25 -14.22
C ILE A 421 -12.59 12.33 -13.39
N ILE A 422 -11.86 13.43 -13.52
CA ILE A 422 -10.76 13.81 -12.65
C ILE A 422 -11.18 15.02 -11.81
N VAL A 423 -10.89 14.98 -10.51
CA VAL A 423 -10.88 16.16 -9.64
C VAL A 423 -9.44 16.45 -9.22
N HIS A 424 -8.96 17.67 -9.43
CA HIS A 424 -7.58 18.00 -9.11
C HIS A 424 -7.42 19.42 -8.59
N CYS A 425 -6.29 19.65 -7.94
CA CYS A 425 -5.81 20.99 -7.61
C CYS A 425 -4.31 21.05 -7.94
N THR A 426 -3.50 21.81 -7.21
CA THR A 426 -2.06 21.83 -7.41
C THR A 426 -1.42 20.51 -6.97
N ALA A 427 -1.58 20.13 -5.70
CA ALA A 427 -1.00 18.89 -5.17
C ALA A 427 -1.95 17.68 -5.20
N GLY A 428 -3.24 17.91 -5.45
CA GLY A 428 -4.26 16.85 -5.34
C GLY A 428 -4.55 16.44 -3.89
N LYS A 429 -4.24 17.31 -2.93
CA LYS A 429 -4.28 17.02 -1.48
C LYS A 429 -5.46 17.69 -0.78
N ASP A 430 -5.41 19.01 -0.55
CA ASP A 430 -6.36 19.70 0.34
C ASP A 430 -7.75 19.86 -0.30
N ARG A 431 -7.87 20.70 -1.33
CA ARG A 431 -9.14 20.97 -2.04
C ARG A 431 -9.74 19.69 -2.64
N THR A 432 -8.88 18.86 -3.21
CA THR A 432 -9.26 17.55 -3.77
C THR A 432 -9.64 16.54 -2.68
N GLY A 433 -8.92 16.55 -1.55
CA GLY A 433 -9.19 15.66 -0.41
C GLY A 433 -10.49 16.01 0.30
N ILE A 434 -10.85 17.29 0.41
CA ILE A 434 -12.15 17.71 0.91
C ILE A 434 -13.27 17.22 -0.01
N PHE A 435 -13.11 17.32 -1.33
CA PHE A 435 -14.08 16.71 -2.25
C PHE A 435 -14.18 15.19 -2.05
N GLY A 436 -13.06 14.48 -1.94
CA GLY A 436 -13.03 13.05 -1.65
C GLY A 436 -13.74 12.69 -0.34
N MET A 437 -13.49 13.45 0.73
CA MET A 437 -14.18 13.32 2.01
C MET A 437 -15.69 13.47 1.88
N LEU A 438 -16.17 14.47 1.12
CA LEU A 438 -17.60 14.68 0.90
C LEU A 438 -18.22 13.52 0.11
N LEU A 439 -17.60 13.10 -1.00
CA LEU A 439 -18.11 12.01 -1.85
C LEU A 439 -18.19 10.68 -1.09
N LEU A 440 -17.10 10.29 -0.41
CA LEU A 440 -17.03 9.05 0.36
C LEU A 440 -18.01 9.07 1.54
N GLY A 441 -18.10 10.21 2.24
CA GLY A 441 -19.02 10.40 3.36
C GLY A 441 -20.50 10.35 2.95
N LEU A 442 -20.85 10.92 1.78
CA LEU A 442 -22.21 10.79 1.23
C LEU A 442 -22.59 9.33 0.95
N CYS A 443 -21.61 8.50 0.56
CA CYS A 443 -21.82 7.09 0.24
C CYS A 443 -21.79 6.17 1.48
N GLY A 444 -21.50 6.69 2.68
CA GLY A 444 -21.50 5.91 3.92
C GLY A 444 -20.18 5.22 4.25
N VAL A 445 -19.06 5.68 3.70
CA VAL A 445 -17.72 5.23 4.10
C VAL A 445 -17.38 5.74 5.50
N ASP A 446 -16.68 4.94 6.29
CA ASP A 446 -16.30 5.32 7.65
C ASP A 446 -15.27 6.46 7.68
N ASP A 447 -15.36 7.31 8.69
CA ASP A 447 -14.46 8.47 8.87
C ASP A 447 -12.98 8.05 8.94
N GLU A 448 -12.68 6.88 9.50
CA GLU A 448 -11.34 6.30 9.54
C GLU A 448 -10.80 6.05 8.14
N VAL A 449 -11.61 5.43 7.30
CA VAL A 449 -11.25 5.11 5.92
C VAL A 449 -11.07 6.38 5.10
N ILE A 450 -11.96 7.37 5.29
CA ILE A 450 -11.86 8.68 4.63
C ILE A 450 -10.55 9.40 5.01
N ALA A 451 -10.22 9.44 6.29
CA ALA A 451 -9.00 10.09 6.75
C ALA A 451 -7.73 9.38 6.27
N ASN A 452 -7.75 8.05 6.21
CA ASN A 452 -6.65 7.23 5.65
C ASN A 452 -6.49 7.45 4.14
N GLU A 453 -7.58 7.48 3.35
CA GLU A 453 -7.53 7.80 1.93
C GLU A 453 -6.90 9.17 1.68
N TYR A 454 -7.28 10.16 2.49
CA TYR A 454 -6.69 11.49 2.42
C TYR A 454 -5.18 11.46 2.71
N ALA A 455 -4.75 10.73 3.75
CA ALA A 455 -3.37 10.62 4.18
C ALA A 455 -2.46 9.93 3.13
N LEU A 456 -3.02 9.14 2.21
CA LEU A 456 -2.29 8.60 1.04
C LEU A 456 -1.64 9.71 0.19
N SER A 457 -2.09 10.96 0.31
CA SER A 457 -1.47 12.09 -0.37
C SER A 457 -0.03 12.36 0.08
N ASN A 458 0.38 11.90 1.28
CA ASN A 458 1.79 11.94 1.72
C ASN A 458 2.69 11.06 0.83
N LEU A 459 2.14 10.01 0.24
CA LEU A 459 2.86 9.10 -0.65
C LEU A 459 2.83 9.60 -2.10
N GLY A 460 1.68 10.13 -2.53
CA GLY A 460 1.47 10.50 -3.93
C GLY A 460 1.99 11.86 -4.34
N TYR A 461 2.20 12.78 -3.41
CA TYR A 461 2.73 14.11 -3.70
C TYR A 461 3.96 14.41 -2.86
N TRP A 462 5.07 14.64 -3.53
CA TRP A 462 6.34 15.04 -2.92
C TRP A 462 7.01 16.13 -3.75
N GLU A 463 7.82 16.94 -3.09
CA GLU A 463 8.68 17.93 -3.72
C GLU A 463 10.13 17.72 -3.26
N PRO A 464 11.13 17.92 -4.14
CA PRO A 464 12.52 17.87 -3.75
C PRO A 464 12.84 18.86 -2.62
N GLU A 465 13.73 18.46 -1.71
CA GLU A 465 14.07 19.27 -0.53
C GLU A 465 14.56 20.68 -0.87
N HIS A 466 15.32 20.83 -1.96
CA HIS A 466 15.80 22.13 -2.42
C HIS A 466 14.67 23.05 -2.92
N GLU A 467 13.60 22.50 -3.50
CA GLU A 467 12.42 23.28 -3.89
C GLU A 467 11.60 23.70 -2.66
N LEU A 468 11.52 22.83 -1.66
CA LEU A 468 10.91 23.17 -0.36
C LEU A 468 11.70 24.28 0.33
N GLN A 469 13.03 24.23 0.33
CA GLN A 469 13.88 25.27 0.89
C GLN A 469 13.69 26.61 0.18
N LYS A 470 13.68 26.64 -1.17
CA LYS A 470 13.41 27.86 -1.94
C LYS A 470 12.05 28.49 -1.57
N LYS A 471 11.02 27.67 -1.39
CA LYS A 471 9.68 28.14 -0.97
C LYS A 471 9.70 28.68 0.46
N ALA A 472 10.42 28.01 1.36
CA ALA A 472 10.60 28.44 2.75
C ALA A 472 11.27 29.83 2.80
N ASP A 473 12.35 30.01 2.05
CA ASP A 473 13.09 31.27 1.95
C ASP A 473 12.23 32.39 1.36
N MET A 474 11.51 32.11 0.27
CA MET A 474 10.61 33.07 -0.38
C MET A 474 9.50 33.56 0.55
N LEU A 475 9.01 32.69 1.44
CA LEU A 475 7.93 32.99 2.38
C LEU A 475 8.43 33.43 3.76
N ASN A 476 9.75 33.45 3.98
CA ASN A 476 10.38 33.73 5.26
C ASN A 476 9.85 32.84 6.41
N VAL A 477 9.74 31.54 6.15
CA VAL A 477 9.32 30.50 7.11
C VAL A 477 10.35 29.38 7.18
N THR A 478 10.24 28.47 8.16
CA THR A 478 11.19 27.36 8.25
C THR A 478 10.88 26.25 7.24
N ILE A 479 11.89 25.45 6.88
CA ILE A 479 11.66 24.27 6.05
C ILE A 479 10.73 23.25 6.74
N LYS A 480 10.74 23.19 8.07
CA LYS A 480 9.81 22.35 8.86
C LYS A 480 8.36 22.80 8.66
N ASP A 481 8.12 24.11 8.66
CA ASP A 481 6.79 24.68 8.38
C ASP A 481 6.34 24.33 6.96
N MET A 482 7.24 24.40 5.99
CA MET A 482 6.94 24.00 4.62
C MET A 482 6.65 22.50 4.47
N ARG A 483 7.40 21.62 5.14
CA ARG A 483 7.09 20.19 5.19
C ARG A 483 5.71 19.94 5.81
N MET A 484 5.35 20.70 6.86
CA MET A 484 4.02 20.62 7.47
C MET A 484 2.92 21.05 6.50
N VAL A 485 3.07 22.19 5.83
CA VAL A 485 2.16 22.64 4.75
C VAL A 485 2.03 21.58 3.65
N MET A 486 3.09 20.82 3.37
CA MET A 486 3.08 19.80 2.33
C MET A 486 2.49 18.47 2.78
N SER A 487 2.53 18.17 4.07
CA SER A 487 1.95 16.96 4.65
C SER A 487 0.42 16.87 4.52
N ALA A 488 -0.10 15.64 4.59
CA ALA A 488 -1.51 15.30 4.64
C ALA A 488 -1.83 14.61 5.97
N PRO A 489 -1.99 15.34 7.10
CA PRO A 489 -2.11 14.69 8.41
C PRO A 489 -3.47 13.99 8.55
N TYR A 490 -3.48 12.69 8.81
CA TYR A 490 -4.69 11.91 9.07
C TYR A 490 -5.59 12.59 10.14
N LEU A 491 -4.98 13.05 11.25
CA LEU A 491 -5.70 13.72 12.34
C LEU A 491 -6.37 15.04 11.92
N ALA A 492 -5.78 15.77 10.97
CA ALA A 492 -6.38 16.98 10.45
C ALA A 492 -7.70 16.70 9.71
N MET A 493 -7.74 15.61 8.94
CA MET A 493 -8.98 15.20 8.25
C MET A 493 -10.03 14.69 9.24
N LYS A 494 -9.62 13.87 10.22
CA LYS A 494 -10.51 13.43 11.32
C LYS A 494 -11.16 14.60 12.04
N GLU A 495 -10.35 15.57 12.43
CA GLU A 495 -10.84 16.74 13.16
C GLU A 495 -11.74 17.62 12.28
N THR A 496 -11.44 17.73 10.99
CA THR A 496 -12.31 18.44 10.03
C THR A 496 -13.67 17.77 9.88
N ILE A 497 -13.71 16.44 9.76
CA ILE A 497 -14.96 15.67 9.71
C ILE A 497 -15.75 15.88 11.00
N ARG A 498 -15.08 15.82 12.16
CA ARG A 498 -15.70 16.04 13.47
C ARG A 498 -16.36 17.42 13.55
N GLN A 499 -15.63 18.49 13.25
CA GLN A 499 -16.15 19.87 13.28
C GLN A 499 -17.30 20.09 12.27
N LEU A 500 -17.19 19.49 11.09
CA LEU A 500 -18.26 19.53 10.09
C LEU A 500 -19.53 18.87 10.63
N LYS A 501 -19.41 17.67 11.21
CA LYS A 501 -20.55 16.94 11.79
C LYS A 501 -21.13 17.64 13.01
N GLU A 502 -20.33 18.30 13.85
CA GLU A 502 -20.83 19.12 14.96
C GLU A 502 -21.69 20.28 14.48
N LYS A 503 -21.25 20.94 13.39
CA LYS A 503 -21.94 22.12 12.86
C LYS A 503 -23.20 21.76 12.07
N TYR A 504 -23.14 20.73 11.22
CA TYR A 504 -24.19 20.40 10.25
C TYR A 504 -24.93 19.08 10.55
N GLY A 505 -24.61 18.43 11.67
CA GLY A 505 -25.13 17.11 12.07
C GLY A 505 -24.54 15.92 11.29
N SER A 506 -24.20 16.10 10.02
CA SER A 506 -23.59 15.08 9.17
C SER A 506 -22.89 15.67 7.93
N ILE A 507 -22.13 14.86 7.20
CA ILE A 507 -21.61 15.23 5.87
C ILE A 507 -22.77 15.52 4.91
N GLU A 508 -23.84 14.73 4.95
CA GLU A 508 -25.05 14.98 4.17
C GLU A 508 -25.68 16.33 4.54
N GLY A 509 -25.72 16.68 5.82
CA GLY A 509 -26.23 17.97 6.31
C GLY A 509 -25.52 19.16 5.67
N TYR A 510 -24.19 19.15 5.66
CA TYR A 510 -23.40 20.18 4.97
C TYR A 510 -23.71 20.23 3.46
N VAL A 511 -23.80 19.07 2.79
CA VAL A 511 -24.08 19.01 1.35
C VAL A 511 -25.48 19.52 1.01
N ARG A 512 -26.46 19.29 1.88
CA ARG A 512 -27.82 19.81 1.71
C ARG A 512 -27.90 21.31 1.96
N GLU A 513 -27.29 21.79 3.04
CA GLU A 513 -27.39 23.19 3.44
C GLU A 513 -26.51 24.12 2.59
N GLU A 514 -25.24 23.78 2.42
CA GLU A 514 -24.25 24.66 1.77
C GLU A 514 -24.15 24.38 0.27
N CYS A 515 -24.14 23.09 -0.14
CA CYS A 515 -24.09 22.72 -1.55
C CYS A 515 -25.48 22.68 -2.20
N GLN A 516 -26.57 22.86 -1.43
CA GLN A 516 -27.94 22.90 -1.93
C GLN A 516 -28.35 21.68 -2.76
N LEU A 517 -27.83 20.49 -2.43
CA LEU A 517 -28.33 19.25 -3.03
C LEU A 517 -29.61 18.79 -2.34
N THR A 518 -30.56 18.31 -3.13
CA THR A 518 -31.78 17.67 -2.61
C THR A 518 -31.50 16.25 -2.14
N SER A 519 -32.35 15.72 -1.25
CA SER A 519 -32.26 14.31 -0.82
C SER A 519 -32.34 13.33 -1.99
N ASN A 520 -33.11 13.66 -3.04
CA ASN A 520 -33.21 12.86 -4.25
C ASN A 520 -31.90 12.87 -5.06
N GLU A 521 -31.25 14.02 -5.21
CA GLU A 521 -29.94 14.12 -5.87
C GLU A 521 -28.87 13.33 -5.09
N ILE A 522 -28.87 13.41 -3.77
CA ILE A 522 -27.97 12.63 -2.90
C ILE A 522 -28.22 11.13 -3.05
N GLN A 523 -29.48 10.68 -3.08
CA GLN A 523 -29.79 9.27 -3.29
C GLN A 523 -29.30 8.79 -4.66
N ARG A 524 -29.51 9.57 -5.72
CA ARG A 524 -28.99 9.24 -7.06
C ARG A 524 -27.48 9.14 -7.10
N LEU A 525 -26.75 9.96 -6.34
CA LEU A 525 -25.29 9.81 -6.20
C LEU A 525 -24.92 8.49 -5.54
N ARG A 526 -25.60 8.10 -4.46
CA ARG A 526 -25.37 6.81 -3.81
C ARG A 526 -25.62 5.65 -4.75
N ASP A 527 -26.75 5.66 -5.46
CA ASP A 527 -27.11 4.62 -6.41
C ASP A 527 -26.09 4.50 -7.56
N LEU A 528 -25.47 5.62 -7.95
CA LEU A 528 -24.42 5.66 -8.97
C LEU A 528 -23.07 5.14 -8.46
N MET A 529 -22.72 5.53 -7.23
CA MET A 529 -21.37 5.41 -6.67
C MET A 529 -21.20 4.22 -5.74
N VAL A 530 -22.26 3.54 -5.31
CA VAL A 530 -22.18 2.37 -4.43
C VAL A 530 -22.47 1.11 -5.22
N VAL A 531 -21.55 0.15 -5.15
CA VAL A 531 -21.77 -1.22 -5.63
C VAL A 531 -22.22 -2.06 -4.44
N PRO A 532 -23.47 -2.57 -4.42
CA PRO A 532 -23.97 -3.35 -3.31
C PRO A 532 -23.36 -4.76 -3.29
N ILE A 533 -23.08 -5.25 -2.09
CA ILE A 533 -22.72 -6.64 -1.79
C ILE A 533 -24.01 -7.39 -1.40
N ARG A 534 -24.23 -8.59 -1.95
CA ARG A 534 -25.47 -9.36 -1.70
C ARG A 534 -25.57 -9.72 -0.22
N PHE A 535 -26.79 -9.81 0.32
CA PHE A 535 -27.02 -10.04 1.76
C PHE A 535 -26.32 -11.29 2.30
N GLU A 536 -26.20 -12.34 1.48
CA GLU A 536 -25.48 -13.59 1.78
C GLU A 536 -23.96 -13.40 1.95
N GLU A 537 -23.37 -12.35 1.37
CA GLU A 537 -21.93 -12.06 1.35
C GLU A 537 -21.50 -11.05 2.44
N ARG A 538 -22.47 -10.39 3.10
CA ARG A 538 -22.23 -9.34 4.12
C ARG A 538 -21.50 -9.83 5.37
N GLN A 539 -21.46 -11.14 5.63
CA GLN A 539 -20.77 -11.70 6.79
C GLN A 539 -19.23 -11.64 6.66
N LEU A 540 -18.70 -11.41 5.45
CA LEU A 540 -17.26 -11.33 5.18
C LEU A 540 -16.67 -9.93 5.40
N PHE A 541 -17.50 -8.88 5.51
CA PHE A 541 -17.07 -7.48 5.54
C PHE A 541 -17.41 -6.73 6.82
N ARG A 542 -17.95 -7.41 7.85
CA ARG A 542 -18.11 -6.79 9.17
C ARG A 542 -16.76 -6.75 9.88
N PRO A 543 -16.29 -5.58 10.35
CA PRO A 543 -15.25 -5.55 11.37
C PRO A 543 -15.79 -6.35 12.57
N LYS A 544 -15.07 -7.38 13.00
CA LYS A 544 -15.34 -7.99 14.31
C LYS A 544 -15.06 -6.91 15.35
N ILE A 545 -16.11 -6.51 16.07
CA ILE A 545 -16.07 -5.54 17.17
C ILE A 545 -15.19 -6.09 18.28
#